data_AF-A0A5Y8W3W0-F1
#
_entry.id   AF-A0A5Y8W3W0-F1
#
_cell.length_a   1.000
_cell.length_b   1.000
_cell.length_c   1.000
_cell.angle_alpha   90.00
_cell.angle_beta   90.00
_cell.angle_gamma   90.00
#
_symmetry.space_group_name_H-M   'P 1'
#
loop_
_entity.id
_entity.type
_entity.pdbx_description
1 polymer ?
#
loop_
_entity_poly.entity_id
_entity_poly.type
_entity_poly.pdbx_seq_one_letter_code
_entity_poly.pdbx_strand_id
1 'polypeptide(L)'
;MFIYNQSVKNYIQRILKFKLRRISMEIKANISSLEDILADNRKFYQIPDYQRPYSWDKENLSDLIDDLFNAYTNNKNENYFCGSLVLVNNEKDQRFDIIDGQQRMTTFIILSCVFKALYWEQINDKAKDFILKSIQDRYEETKRKLRFLTNEYNQNGFEQ
;
A
#
# COMPACT_ATOMS: atom_id res chain seq x y z
N MET A 1 -26.66 -23.57 48.92
CA MET A 1 -25.79 -22.37 48.90
C MET A 1 -24.62 -22.69 47.96
N PHE A 2 -24.72 -22.32 46.68
CA PHE A 2 -23.71 -22.72 45.68
C PHE A 2 -22.47 -21.83 45.84
N ILE A 3 -21.34 -22.45 46.17
CA ILE A 3 -20.05 -21.78 46.30
C ILE A 3 -19.61 -21.39 44.89
N TYR A 4 -19.83 -20.12 44.54
CA TYR A 4 -19.32 -19.53 43.31
C TYR A 4 -17.79 -19.42 43.43
N ASN A 5 -17.09 -20.48 43.01
CA ASN A 5 -15.65 -20.61 43.16
C ASN A 5 -14.94 -19.53 42.30
N GLN A 6 -14.15 -18.68 42.94
CA GLN A 6 -13.42 -17.57 42.31
C GLN A 6 -12.52 -18.04 41.15
N SER A 7 -12.03 -19.28 41.19
CA SER A 7 -11.25 -19.89 40.11
C SER A 7 -12.09 -20.10 38.84
N VAL A 8 -13.35 -20.52 38.98
CA VAL A 8 -14.30 -20.68 37.87
C VAL A 8 -14.68 -19.32 37.27
N LYS A 9 -14.86 -18.30 38.11
CA LYS A 9 -15.09 -16.91 37.66
C LYS A 9 -13.91 -16.38 36.83
N ASN A 10 -12.69 -16.60 37.29
CA ASN A 10 -11.48 -16.17 36.59
C ASN A 10 -11.28 -16.94 35.27
N TYR A 11 -11.60 -18.23 35.25
CA TYR A 11 -11.54 -19.05 34.04
C TYR A 11 -12.56 -18.59 32.99
N ILE A 12 -13.81 -18.36 33.40
CA ILE A 12 -14.86 -17.81 32.53
C ILE A 12 -14.49 -16.41 32.04
N GLN A 13 -13.93 -15.54 32.89
CA GLN A 13 -13.42 -14.24 32.47
C GLN A 13 -12.28 -14.36 31.46
N ARG A 14 -11.35 -15.31 31.64
CA ARG A 14 -10.28 -15.56 30.65
C ARG A 14 -10.84 -16.04 29.33
N ILE A 15 -11.82 -16.95 29.33
CA ILE A 15 -12.49 -17.42 28.11
C ILE A 15 -13.27 -16.29 27.44
N LEU A 16 -14.04 -15.49 28.18
CA LEU A 16 -14.77 -14.33 27.64
C LEU A 16 -13.79 -13.30 27.08
N LYS A 17 -12.69 -13.01 27.78
CA LYS A 17 -11.63 -12.10 27.31
C LYS A 17 -10.91 -12.65 26.07
N PHE A 18 -10.75 -13.97 25.96
CA PHE A 18 -10.17 -14.64 24.78
C PHE A 18 -11.16 -14.67 23.59
N LYS A 19 -12.46 -14.83 23.88
CA LYS A 19 -13.56 -14.86 22.88
C LYS A 19 -13.95 -13.45 22.41
N LEU A 20 -13.76 -12.42 23.24
CA LEU A 20 -13.86 -11.00 22.89
C LEU A 20 -12.59 -10.48 22.19
N ARG A 21 -11.43 -11.12 22.43
CA ARG A 21 -10.22 -10.98 21.61
C ARG A 21 -10.33 -11.62 20.22
N ARG A 22 -11.51 -12.11 19.84
CA ARG A 22 -11.86 -12.41 18.45
C ARG A 22 -11.91 -11.09 17.69
N ILE A 23 -10.71 -10.62 17.31
CA ILE A 23 -10.36 -9.58 16.34
C ILE A 23 -11.51 -8.61 16.10
N SER A 24 -11.60 -7.56 16.91
CA SER A 24 -12.34 -6.37 16.50
C SER A 24 -11.59 -5.76 15.32
N MET A 25 -11.91 -6.22 14.11
CA MET A 25 -11.44 -5.62 12.87
C MET A 25 -12.07 -4.23 12.79
N GLU A 26 -11.26 -3.20 12.99
CA GLU A 26 -11.70 -1.82 12.84
C GLU A 26 -11.51 -1.40 11.38
N ILE A 27 -12.60 -1.13 10.67
CA ILE A 27 -12.56 -0.64 9.30
C ILE A 27 -12.50 0.89 9.35
N LYS A 28 -11.43 1.47 8.79
CA LYS A 28 -11.26 2.92 8.63
C LYS A 28 -11.19 3.26 7.15
N ALA A 29 -11.96 4.25 6.74
CA ALA A 29 -11.91 4.81 5.39
C ALA A 29 -11.45 6.26 5.49
N ASN A 30 -10.43 6.62 4.70
CA ASN A 30 -9.90 7.97 4.61
C ASN A 30 -9.71 8.34 3.15
N ILE A 31 -9.90 9.61 2.82
CA ILE A 31 -9.48 10.15 1.52
C ILE A 31 -8.00 10.46 1.62
N SER A 32 -7.22 10.06 0.61
CA SER A 32 -5.77 10.30 0.56
C SER A 32 -5.38 10.61 -0.88
N SER A 33 -4.45 11.54 -1.04
CA SER A 33 -3.90 11.86 -2.36
C SER A 33 -2.92 10.77 -2.81
N LEU A 34 -2.59 10.75 -4.11
CA LEU A 34 -1.54 9.87 -4.61
C LEU A 34 -0.18 10.21 -4.00
N GLU A 35 0.07 11.47 -3.65
CA GLU A 35 1.28 11.87 -2.92
C GLU A 35 1.33 11.24 -1.52
N ASP A 36 0.22 11.25 -0.76
CA ASP A 36 0.16 10.63 0.57
C ASP A 36 0.39 9.11 0.53
N ILE A 37 0.07 8.47 -0.60
CA ILE A 37 0.26 7.04 -0.77
C ILE A 37 1.67 6.72 -1.29
N LEU A 38 2.12 7.42 -2.34
CA LEU A 38 3.37 7.13 -3.05
C LEU A 38 4.59 7.83 -2.47
N ALA A 39 4.44 8.95 -1.77
CA ALA A 39 5.55 9.77 -1.25
C ALA A 39 5.68 9.77 0.29
N ASP A 40 4.66 9.34 1.05
CA ASP A 40 4.76 9.26 2.52
C ASP A 40 5.88 8.30 2.97
N ASN A 41 6.85 8.80 3.72
CA ASN A 41 8.01 8.05 4.20
C ASN A 41 7.73 7.21 5.46
N ARG A 42 6.51 7.28 6.02
CA ARG A 42 6.10 6.51 7.21
C ARG A 42 5.28 5.28 6.86
N LYS A 43 4.80 5.16 5.62
CA LYS A 43 3.94 4.05 5.18
C LYS A 43 4.68 3.18 4.18
N PHE A 44 4.84 1.92 4.56
CA PHE A 44 5.41 0.88 3.71
C PHE A 44 4.30 -0.07 3.28
N TYR A 45 4.32 -0.49 2.03
CA TYR A 45 3.29 -1.35 1.46
C TYR A 45 3.91 -2.66 0.96
N GLN A 46 3.10 -3.71 0.91
CA GLN A 46 3.49 -4.97 0.29
C GLN A 46 2.30 -5.61 -0.44
N ILE A 47 2.62 -6.36 -1.49
CA ILE A 47 1.66 -7.22 -2.17
C ILE A 47 1.86 -8.62 -1.58
N PRO A 48 0.86 -9.16 -0.85
CA PRO A 48 0.97 -10.49 -0.25
C PRO A 48 1.01 -11.61 -1.29
N ASP A 49 1.62 -12.76 -0.98
CA ASP A 49 1.80 -13.88 -1.92
C ASP A 49 0.49 -14.49 -2.45
N TYR A 50 -0.60 -14.35 -1.70
CA TYR A 50 -1.93 -14.84 -2.11
C TYR A 50 -2.61 -13.93 -3.15
N GLN A 51 -2.01 -12.78 -3.49
CA GLN A 51 -2.53 -11.89 -4.50
C GLN A 51 -2.17 -12.35 -5.92
N ARG A 52 -3.08 -12.08 -6.86
CA ARG A 52 -2.82 -12.39 -8.27
C ARG A 52 -1.67 -11.53 -8.84
N PRO A 53 -0.86 -12.08 -9.76
CA PRO A 53 0.16 -11.31 -10.48
C PRO A 53 -0.41 -10.09 -11.21
N TYR A 54 0.46 -9.17 -11.60
CA TYR A 54 0.06 -8.06 -12.46
C TYR A 54 -0.47 -8.58 -13.81
N SER A 55 -1.64 -8.10 -14.23
CA SER A 55 -2.35 -8.63 -15.40
C SER A 55 -3.09 -7.55 -16.19
N TRP A 56 -2.86 -6.27 -15.91
CA TRP A 56 -3.39 -5.20 -16.76
C TRP A 56 -2.66 -5.18 -18.10
N ASP A 57 -3.45 -5.17 -19.16
CA ASP A 57 -3.01 -5.05 -20.54
C ASP A 57 -3.04 -3.58 -21.00
N LYS A 58 -2.87 -3.39 -22.31
CA LYS A 58 -2.80 -2.06 -22.92
C LYS A 58 -4.13 -1.32 -22.80
N GLU A 59 -5.23 -2.03 -22.91
CA GLU A 59 -6.59 -1.49 -22.83
C GLU A 59 -6.83 -0.92 -21.43
N ASN A 60 -6.57 -1.71 -20.38
CA ASN A 60 -6.68 -1.25 -19.00
C ASN A 60 -5.77 -0.04 -18.70
N LEU A 61 -4.56 -0.03 -19.27
CA LEU A 61 -3.64 1.09 -19.13
C LEU A 61 -4.15 2.34 -19.86
N SER A 62 -4.66 2.20 -21.07
CA SER A 62 -5.22 3.32 -21.85
C SER A 62 -6.35 3.98 -21.08
N ASP A 63 -7.30 3.18 -20.57
CA ASP A 63 -8.44 3.70 -19.81
C ASP A 63 -7.97 4.53 -18.61
N LEU A 64 -6.99 4.02 -17.84
CA LEU A 64 -6.45 4.77 -16.69
C LEU A 64 -5.77 6.07 -17.13
N ILE A 65 -4.96 6.03 -18.18
CA ILE A 65 -4.21 7.20 -18.65
C ILE A 65 -5.15 8.26 -19.24
N ASP A 66 -6.15 7.84 -20.02
CA ASP A 66 -7.13 8.72 -20.64
C ASP A 66 -7.97 9.40 -19.56
N ASP A 67 -8.37 8.68 -18.52
CA ASP A 67 -9.06 9.25 -17.36
C ASP A 67 -8.22 10.30 -16.62
N LEU A 68 -6.96 9.98 -16.31
CA LEU A 68 -6.04 10.93 -15.66
C LEU A 68 -5.80 12.16 -16.51
N PHE A 69 -5.65 11.97 -17.83
CA PHE A 69 -5.44 13.06 -18.77
C PHE A 69 -6.66 13.97 -18.86
N ASN A 70 -7.85 13.39 -19.00
CA ASN A 70 -9.11 14.12 -19.04
C ASN A 70 -9.35 14.91 -17.74
N ALA A 71 -9.05 14.31 -16.59
CA ALA A 71 -9.11 15.00 -15.31
C ALA A 71 -8.17 16.22 -15.28
N TYR A 72 -6.94 16.04 -15.75
CA TYR A 72 -5.94 17.10 -15.79
C TYR A 72 -6.27 18.24 -16.78
N THR A 73 -6.83 17.93 -17.95
CA THR A 73 -7.09 18.93 -18.99
C THR A 73 -8.43 19.65 -18.81
N ASN A 74 -9.49 18.91 -18.49
CA ASN A 74 -10.86 19.39 -18.58
C ASN A 74 -11.45 19.79 -17.21
N ASN A 75 -10.96 19.20 -16.12
CA ASN A 75 -11.53 19.35 -14.77
C ASN A 75 -10.50 19.85 -13.75
N LYS A 76 -9.67 20.83 -14.11
CA LYS A 76 -8.55 21.33 -13.29
C LYS A 76 -8.90 21.78 -11.87
N ASN A 77 -10.16 22.13 -11.62
CA ASN A 77 -10.63 22.59 -10.31
C ASN A 77 -11.28 21.47 -9.48
N GLU A 78 -11.35 20.24 -10.01
CA GLU A 78 -12.00 19.11 -9.36
C GLU A 78 -11.00 17.98 -9.08
N ASN A 79 -11.17 17.31 -7.95
CA ASN A 79 -10.37 16.14 -7.62
C ASN A 79 -10.90 14.93 -8.38
N TYR A 80 -10.04 14.25 -9.15
CA TYR A 80 -10.38 12.98 -9.77
C TYR A 80 -10.22 11.81 -8.80
N PHE A 81 -11.26 10.99 -8.70
CA PHE A 81 -11.24 9.81 -7.85
C PHE A 81 -10.52 8.65 -8.54
N CYS A 82 -9.27 8.40 -8.15
CA CYS A 82 -8.44 7.29 -8.63
C CYS A 82 -8.84 5.90 -8.07
N GLY A 83 -10.10 5.73 -7.67
CA GLY A 83 -10.65 4.52 -7.07
C GLY A 83 -10.19 4.24 -5.62
N SER A 84 -10.71 3.16 -5.04
CA SER A 84 -10.36 2.70 -3.68
C SER A 84 -9.06 1.88 -3.65
N LEU A 85 -8.39 1.91 -2.50
CA LEU A 85 -7.27 1.05 -2.13
C LEU A 85 -7.60 0.41 -0.79
N VAL A 86 -7.62 -0.92 -0.70
CA VAL A 86 -7.94 -1.64 0.53
C VAL A 86 -6.65 -2.16 1.14
N LEU A 87 -6.39 -1.76 2.39
CA LEU A 87 -5.16 -2.04 3.10
C LEU A 87 -5.44 -2.77 4.41
N VAL A 88 -4.58 -3.73 4.75
CA VAL A 88 -4.55 -4.37 6.06
C VAL A 88 -3.22 -4.06 6.73
N ASN A 89 -3.27 -3.57 7.97
CA ASN A 89 -2.06 -3.33 8.75
C ASN A 89 -1.45 -4.67 9.18
N ASN A 90 -0.28 -5.00 8.66
CA ASN A 90 0.52 -6.13 9.12
C ASN A 90 1.50 -5.64 10.18
N GLU A 91 1.09 -5.77 11.45
CA GLU A 91 1.87 -5.35 12.61
C GLU A 91 3.22 -6.06 12.74
N LYS A 92 3.37 -7.28 12.17
CA LYS A 92 4.61 -8.05 12.25
C LYS A 92 5.69 -7.45 11.37
N ASP A 93 5.33 -7.06 10.15
CA ASP A 93 6.26 -6.53 9.15
C ASP A 93 6.31 -4.99 9.12
N GLN A 94 5.49 -4.33 9.94
CA GLN A 94 5.31 -2.87 9.96
C GLN A 94 4.96 -2.33 8.55
N ARG A 95 4.14 -3.08 7.82
CA ARG A 95 3.72 -2.81 6.43
C ARG A 95 2.22 -2.90 6.29
N PHE A 96 1.70 -2.28 5.25
CA PHE A 96 0.33 -2.42 4.81
C PHE A 96 0.24 -3.43 3.66
N ASP A 97 -0.52 -4.49 3.87
CA ASP A 97 -0.88 -5.45 2.83
C ASP A 97 -1.92 -4.83 1.91
N ILE A 98 -1.63 -4.79 0.61
CA ILE A 98 -2.59 -4.33 -0.40
C ILE A 98 -3.50 -5.51 -0.75
N ILE A 99 -4.78 -5.41 -0.35
CA ILE A 99 -5.77 -6.46 -0.55
C ILE A 99 -6.62 -6.22 -1.81
N ASP A 100 -6.86 -4.96 -2.14
CA ASP A 100 -7.54 -4.54 -3.37
C ASP A 100 -6.94 -3.23 -3.89
N GLY A 101 -7.05 -2.98 -5.20
CA GLY A 101 -6.43 -1.85 -5.90
C GLY A 101 -4.98 -2.12 -6.34
N GLN A 102 -4.48 -3.36 -6.21
CA GLN A 102 -3.07 -3.69 -6.47
C GLN A 102 -2.59 -3.40 -7.89
N GLN A 103 -3.43 -3.65 -8.90
CA GLN A 103 -3.07 -3.47 -10.30
C GLN A 103 -2.89 -1.98 -10.58
N ARG A 104 -3.84 -1.16 -10.10
CA ARG A 104 -3.80 0.29 -10.19
C ARG A 104 -2.60 0.88 -9.45
N MET A 105 -2.36 0.45 -8.21
CA MET A 105 -1.20 0.87 -7.42
C MET A 105 0.12 0.53 -8.13
N THR A 106 0.23 -0.70 -8.68
CA THR A 106 1.41 -1.13 -9.43
C THR A 106 1.62 -0.24 -10.67
N THR A 107 0.55 0.05 -11.42
CA THR A 107 0.60 0.94 -12.58
C THR A 107 1.04 2.36 -12.19
N PHE A 108 0.53 2.94 -11.09
CA PHE A 108 0.98 4.25 -10.62
C PHE A 108 2.45 4.28 -10.24
N ILE A 109 2.97 3.19 -9.66
CA ILE A 109 4.40 3.06 -9.34
C ILE A 109 5.23 3.01 -10.62
N ILE A 110 4.82 2.19 -11.60
CA ILE A 110 5.49 2.12 -12.91
C ILE A 110 5.52 3.49 -13.58
N LEU A 111 4.39 4.20 -13.63
CA LEU A 111 4.31 5.55 -14.19
C LEU A 111 5.25 6.52 -13.47
N SER A 112 5.30 6.46 -12.14
CA SER A 112 6.21 7.28 -11.33
C SER A 112 7.68 6.97 -11.66
N CYS A 113 8.04 5.70 -11.85
CA CYS A 113 9.38 5.29 -12.28
C CYS A 113 9.72 5.80 -13.68
N VAL A 114 8.78 5.74 -14.63
CA VAL A 114 8.95 6.26 -15.99
C VAL A 114 9.15 7.77 -15.96
N PHE A 115 8.33 8.52 -15.22
CA PHE A 115 8.52 9.97 -15.09
C PHE A 115 9.84 10.31 -14.42
N LYS A 116 10.24 9.57 -13.38
CA LYS A 116 11.56 9.73 -12.77
C LYS A 116 12.65 9.55 -13.82
N ALA A 117 12.60 8.50 -14.63
CA ALA A 117 13.61 8.21 -15.64
C ALA A 117 13.67 9.28 -16.75
N LEU A 118 12.51 9.75 -17.24
CA LEU A 118 12.43 10.72 -18.33
C LEU A 118 12.86 12.13 -17.90
N TYR A 119 12.53 12.53 -16.68
CA TYR A 119 12.71 13.91 -16.20
C TYR A 119 13.82 14.06 -15.16
N TRP A 120 14.58 13.01 -14.84
CA TRP A 120 15.60 13.03 -13.78
C TRP A 120 16.58 14.19 -13.92
N GLU A 121 17.11 14.42 -15.12
CA GLU A 121 18.09 15.49 -15.36
C GLU A 121 17.48 16.89 -15.39
N GLN A 122 16.16 16.99 -15.57
CA GLN A 122 15.45 18.26 -15.71
C GLN A 122 14.93 18.81 -14.37
N ILE A 123 14.85 17.96 -13.35
CA ILE A 123 14.38 18.35 -12.02
C ILE A 123 15.54 18.87 -11.14
N ASN A 124 15.23 19.82 -10.27
CA ASN A 124 16.21 20.41 -9.33
C ASN A 124 16.62 19.43 -8.21
N ASP A 125 17.73 19.73 -7.54
CA ASP A 125 18.28 18.88 -6.48
C ASP A 125 17.31 18.67 -5.30
N LYS A 126 16.47 19.66 -4.99
CA LYS A 126 15.45 19.55 -3.95
C LYS A 126 14.39 18.49 -4.32
N ALA A 127 13.96 18.46 -5.58
CA ALA A 127 13.03 17.45 -6.08
C ALA A 127 13.69 16.06 -6.14
N LYS A 128 14.96 15.97 -6.57
CA LYS A 128 15.73 14.71 -6.54
C LYS A 128 15.80 14.15 -5.12
N ASP A 129 16.17 14.98 -4.15
CA ASP A 129 16.24 14.62 -2.73
C ASP A 129 14.87 14.17 -2.18
N PHE A 130 13.79 14.90 -2.52
CA PHE A 130 12.43 14.50 -2.14
C PHE A 130 12.05 13.11 -2.71
N ILE A 131 12.33 12.86 -3.98
CA ILE A 131 12.02 11.57 -4.64
C ILE A 131 12.82 10.44 -4.01
N LEU A 132 14.12 10.63 -3.78
CA LEU A 132 14.97 9.60 -3.15
C LEU A 132 14.45 9.24 -1.75
N LYS A 133 14.10 10.26 -0.96
CA LYS A 133 13.51 10.11 0.38
C LYS A 133 12.12 9.46 0.39
N SER A 134 11.43 9.51 -0.74
CA SER A 134 10.09 8.93 -0.92
C SER A 134 10.14 7.43 -1.29
N ILE A 135 11.25 6.95 -1.85
CA ILE A 135 11.38 5.57 -2.38
C ILE A 135 12.03 4.62 -1.37
N GLN A 136 12.96 5.13 -0.55
CA GLN A 136 13.76 4.33 0.38
C GLN A 136 13.74 4.91 1.79
N ASP A 137 13.76 4.02 2.79
CA ASP A 137 14.06 4.43 4.17
C ASP A 137 15.53 4.86 4.25
N ARG A 138 15.79 6.07 4.80
CA ARG A 138 17.14 6.60 4.95
C ARG A 138 17.98 5.87 6.00
N TYR A 139 17.36 5.06 6.85
CA TYR A 139 18.02 4.37 7.96
C TYR A 139 18.17 2.87 7.72
N GLU A 140 17.46 2.30 6.75
CA GLU A 140 17.42 0.84 6.53
C GLU A 140 17.30 0.53 5.02
N GLU A 141 18.45 0.36 4.35
CA GLU A 141 18.54 0.08 2.90
C GLU A 141 17.72 -1.14 2.45
N THR A 142 17.46 -2.09 3.37
CA THR A 142 16.70 -3.31 3.11
C THR A 142 15.18 -3.10 3.12
N LYS A 143 14.66 -1.98 3.66
CA LYS A 143 13.23 -1.66 3.65
C LYS A 143 12.85 -0.80 2.45
N ARG A 144 12.71 -1.46 1.30
CA ARG A 144 12.08 -0.86 0.10
C ARG A 144 10.61 -0.51 0.39
N LYS A 145 10.13 0.66 -0.06
CA LYS A 145 8.77 1.16 0.22
C LYS A 145 7.67 0.21 -0.27
N LEU A 146 7.83 -0.32 -1.48
CA LEU A 146 7.01 -1.41 -1.99
C LEU A 146 7.88 -2.66 -2.13
N ARG A 147 7.47 -3.75 -1.50
CA ARG A 147 8.07 -5.06 -1.74
C ARG A 147 7.17 -5.81 -2.71
N PHE A 148 7.64 -5.95 -3.95
CA PHE A 148 7.08 -6.92 -4.88
C PHE A 148 7.64 -8.28 -4.49
N LEU A 149 6.80 -9.13 -3.89
CA LEU A 149 7.14 -10.54 -3.74
C LEU A 149 6.85 -11.17 -5.11
N THR A 150 7.90 -11.39 -5.90
CA THR A 150 7.79 -12.24 -7.07
C THR A 150 7.76 -13.69 -6.60
N ASN A 151 6.91 -14.51 -7.21
CA ASN A 151 6.96 -15.97 -7.07
C ASN A 151 8.42 -16.43 -7.25
N GLU A 152 8.89 -17.43 -6.51
CA GLU A 152 10.29 -17.91 -6.46
C GLU A 152 10.93 -18.11 -7.85
N TYR A 153 10.13 -18.33 -8.89
CA TYR A 153 10.55 -18.47 -10.28
C TYR A 153 11.01 -17.16 -10.98
N ASN A 154 10.71 -15.97 -10.46
CA ASN A 154 10.94 -14.67 -11.14
C ASN A 154 11.72 -13.63 -10.29
N GLN A 155 12.36 -14.02 -9.19
CA GLN A 155 13.12 -13.09 -8.33
C GLN A 155 14.34 -12.45 -9.02
N ASN A 156 14.96 -13.13 -9.98
CA ASN A 156 16.23 -12.67 -10.57
C ASN A 156 16.10 -11.52 -11.59
N GLY A 157 14.89 -11.11 -11.98
CA GLY A 157 14.69 -10.14 -13.06
C GLY A 157 14.51 -8.68 -12.63
N PHE A 158 14.20 -8.42 -11.36
CA PHE A 158 13.84 -7.08 -10.87
C PHE A 158 14.85 -6.46 -9.89
N GLU A 159 15.89 -7.20 -9.52
CA GLU A 159 16.92 -6.74 -8.57
C GLU A 159 18.28 -6.41 -9.23
N GLN A 160 18.33 -6.35 -10.56
CA GLN A 160 19.50 -5.84 -11.31
C GLN A 160 19.34 -4.37 -11.69
#